data_AF-A0AA92EGP3-F1
#
_entry.id   AF-A0AA92EGP3-F1
#
_cell.length_a   1.000
_cell.length_b   1.000
_cell.length_c   1.000
_cell.angle_alpha   90.00
_cell.angle_beta   90.00
_cell.angle_gamma   90.00
#
_symmetry.space_group_name_H-M   'P 1'
#
loop_
_entity.id
_entity.type
_entity.pdbx_description
1 polymer ?
#
loop_
_entity_poly.entity_id
_entity_poly.type
_entity_poly.pdbx_seq_one_letter_code
_entity_poly.pdbx_strand_id
1 'polypeptide(L)'
;MQTNREHNNLCGTMLVMSGQLVPRPDVEAVESELEANGYAAVPSWRNDGRWELWTREVIAVACDAGVHFTSGPSETFATRDEALAAGRTWRNAQQQP
;
A
#
# COMPACT_ATOMS: atom_id res chain seq x y z
N MET A 1 1.40 -35.97 -9.60
CA MET A 1 0.61 -34.79 -9.24
C MET A 1 1.05 -34.31 -7.87
N GLN A 2 1.76 -33.19 -7.79
CA GLN A 2 2.05 -32.49 -6.55
C GLN A 2 2.20 -31.01 -6.89
N THR A 3 1.10 -30.28 -6.74
CA THR A 3 1.08 -28.83 -6.86
C THR A 3 1.63 -28.20 -5.59
N ASN A 4 2.20 -27.01 -5.75
CA ASN A 4 2.13 -25.90 -4.80
C ASN A 4 3.25 -25.77 -3.76
N ARG A 5 4.09 -24.75 -3.97
CA ARG A 5 4.48 -23.80 -2.93
C ARG A 5 5.01 -22.53 -3.61
N GLU A 6 4.11 -21.57 -3.80
CA GLU A 6 4.45 -20.21 -4.18
C GLU A 6 5.37 -19.60 -3.10
N HIS A 7 6.50 -19.05 -3.53
CA HIS A 7 7.46 -18.38 -2.66
C HIS A 7 6.88 -17.03 -2.23
N ASN A 8 6.34 -16.99 -1.01
CA ASN A 8 5.75 -15.81 -0.41
C ASN A 8 6.87 -14.93 0.18
N ASN A 9 7.47 -14.06 -0.65
CA ASN A 9 8.54 -13.15 -0.25
C ASN A 9 7.94 -11.89 0.44
N LEU A 10 7.55 -12.04 1.71
CA LEU A 10 7.11 -10.93 2.56
C LEU A 10 8.27 -10.47 3.45
N CYS A 11 8.73 -9.23 3.27
CA CYS A 11 9.65 -8.58 4.20
C CYS A 11 8.85 -7.93 5.34
N GLY A 12 8.78 -8.63 6.48
CA GLY A 12 8.21 -8.15 7.74
C GLY A 12 8.50 -9.14 8.86
N THR A 13 8.47 -8.69 10.12
CA THR A 13 8.58 -9.60 11.28
C THR A 13 7.42 -10.60 11.26
N MET A 14 7.70 -11.87 10.96
CA MET A 14 6.71 -12.94 11.04
C MET A 14 6.30 -13.18 12.51
N LEU A 15 5.13 -12.70 12.88
CA LEU A 15 4.33 -13.27 13.94
C LEU A 15 3.24 -14.09 13.27
N VAL A 16 3.41 -15.41 13.19
CA VAL A 16 2.34 -16.32 12.80
C VAL A 16 1.31 -16.30 13.93
N MET A 17 0.37 -15.35 13.86
CA MET A 17 -0.86 -15.36 14.64
C MET A 17 -1.99 -15.77 13.70
N SER A 18 -2.80 -16.71 14.15
CA SER A 18 -3.98 -17.29 13.49
C SER A 18 -5.13 -16.29 13.26
N GLY A 19 -4.83 -15.04 12.90
CA GLY A 19 -5.79 -13.98 12.61
C GLY A 19 -5.74 -13.60 11.14
N GLN A 20 -6.90 -13.58 10.49
CA GLN A 20 -7.05 -12.99 9.17
C GLN A 20 -6.85 -11.48 9.29
N LEU A 21 -5.85 -10.92 8.59
CA LEU A 21 -5.67 -9.47 8.53
C LEU A 21 -6.77 -8.89 7.64
N VAL A 22 -7.70 -8.18 8.25
CA VAL A 22 -8.75 -7.43 7.54
C VAL A 22 -8.25 -5.99 7.35
N PRO A 23 -8.37 -5.41 6.14
CA PRO A 23 -8.05 -4.02 5.93
C PRO A 23 -8.88 -3.10 6.85
N ARG A 24 -8.33 -1.93 7.21
CA ARG A 24 -9.12 -0.92 7.90
C ARG A 24 -10.20 -0.38 6.95
N PRO A 25 -11.41 -0.04 7.43
CA PRO A 25 -12.46 0.56 6.60
C PRO A 25 -11.98 1.80 5.84
N ASP A 26 -11.11 2.61 6.45
CA ASP A 26 -10.54 3.81 5.80
C ASP A 26 -9.62 3.46 4.62
N VAL A 27 -8.96 2.30 4.66
CA VAL A 27 -8.11 1.79 3.58
C VAL A 27 -8.97 1.19 2.48
N GLU A 28 -10.04 0.46 2.84
CA GLU A 28 -11.03 -0.05 1.87
C GLU A 28 -11.71 1.11 1.12
N ALA A 29 -12.05 2.19 1.83
CA ALA A 29 -12.70 3.35 1.24
C ALA A 29 -11.84 4.07 0.17
N VAL A 30 -10.52 3.92 0.21
CA VAL A 30 -9.60 4.54 -0.76
C VAL A 30 -9.05 3.54 -1.78
N GLU A 31 -9.56 2.30 -1.82
CA GLU A 31 -9.05 1.25 -2.71
C GLU A 31 -9.11 1.67 -4.18
N SER A 32 -10.24 2.22 -4.64
CA SER A 32 -10.36 2.70 -6.03
C SER A 32 -9.43 3.87 -6.34
N GLU A 33 -9.10 4.71 -5.35
CA GLU A 33 -8.12 5.80 -5.51
C GLU A 33 -6.71 5.23 -5.65
N LEU A 34 -6.36 4.25 -4.83
CA LEU A 34 -5.09 3.52 -4.93
C LEU A 34 -4.95 2.80 -6.27
N GLU A 35 -6.04 2.23 -6.81
CA GLU A 35 -6.05 1.58 -8.12
C GLU A 35 -5.84 2.55 -9.27
N ALA A 36 -6.53 3.69 -9.24
CA ALA A 36 -6.44 4.69 -10.30
C ALA A 36 -5.11 5.44 -10.30
N ASN A 37 -4.61 5.80 -9.12
CA ASN A 37 -3.49 6.74 -8.99
C ASN A 37 -2.17 6.07 -8.59
N GLY A 38 -2.23 4.88 -7.99
CA GLY A 38 -1.09 4.25 -7.33
C GLY A 38 -0.75 4.83 -5.95
N TYR A 39 -1.51 5.80 -5.46
CA TYR A 39 -1.36 6.38 -4.13
C TYR A 39 -2.68 6.98 -3.63
N ALA A 40 -2.86 7.06 -2.31
CA ALA A 40 -4.02 7.70 -1.67
C ALA A 40 -3.66 8.22 -0.27
N ALA A 41 -4.46 9.17 0.23
CA ALA A 41 -4.33 9.68 1.59
C ALA A 41 -5.40 9.07 2.50
N VAL A 42 -4.96 8.45 3.59
CA VAL A 42 -5.82 7.77 4.58
C VAL A 42 -5.70 8.47 5.93
N PRO A 43 -6.78 8.63 6.71
CA PRO A 43 -6.66 9.05 8.10
C PRO A 43 -5.71 8.16 8.92
N SER A 44 -4.89 8.80 9.74
CA SER A 44 -3.93 8.11 10.62
C SER A 44 -4.63 7.10 11.52
N TRP A 45 -4.10 5.88 11.63
CA TRP A 45 -4.66 4.85 12.52
C TRP A 45 -4.62 5.27 13.99
N ARG A 46 -3.75 6.22 14.33
CA ARG A 46 -3.61 6.78 15.68
C ARG A 46 -4.73 7.75 16.03
N ASN A 47 -5.56 8.13 15.06
CA ASN A 47 -6.64 9.10 15.22
C ASN A 47 -6.16 10.44 15.83
N ASP A 48 -4.98 10.89 15.41
CA ASP A 48 -4.30 12.10 15.89
C ASP A 48 -4.54 13.32 14.97
N GLY A 49 -5.52 13.23 14.08
CA GLY A 49 -5.83 14.26 13.08
C GLY A 49 -4.84 14.32 11.90
N ARG A 50 -3.87 13.41 11.85
CA ARG A 50 -2.87 13.33 10.77
C ARG A 50 -3.32 12.42 9.64
N TRP A 51 -2.60 12.52 8.53
CA TRP A 51 -2.85 11.75 7.31
C TRP A 51 -1.66 10.85 6.97
N GLU A 52 -1.96 9.66 6.49
CA GLU A 52 -1.02 8.65 6.04
C GLU A 52 -1.02 8.61 4.51
N LEU A 53 0.16 8.63 3.90
CA LEU A 53 0.32 8.30 2.49
C LEU A 53 0.34 6.79 2.30
N TRP A 54 -0.61 6.24 1.57
CA TRP A 54 -0.62 4.86 1.14
C TRP A 54 -0.23 4.79 -0.34
N THR A 55 0.64 3.85 -0.70
CA THR A 55 1.11 3.66 -2.08
C THR A 55 0.82 2.24 -2.54
N ARG A 56 0.47 2.08 -3.82
CA ARG A 56 0.25 0.80 -4.48
C ARG A 56 1.27 0.64 -5.60
N GLU A 57 2.20 -0.28 -5.41
CA GLU A 57 3.18 -0.67 -6.41
C GLU A 57 2.73 -1.95 -7.13
N VAL A 58 2.94 -2.02 -8.44
CA VAL A 58 2.66 -3.21 -9.23
C VAL A 58 3.98 -3.73 -9.76
N ILE A 59 4.47 -4.82 -9.17
CA ILE A 59 5.66 -5.51 -9.68
C ILE A 59 5.17 -6.64 -10.57
N ALA A 60 5.52 -6.58 -11.86
CA ALA A 60 5.26 -7.68 -12.78
C ALA A 60 6.18 -8.85 -12.42
N VAL A 61 5.63 -9.93 -11.87
CA VAL A 61 6.38 -11.15 -11.54
C VAL A 61 5.96 -12.24 -12.50
N ALA A 62 6.69 -12.36 -13.63
CA ALA A 62 6.53 -13.36 -14.69
C ALA A 62 5.11 -13.47 -15.32
N CYS A 63 5.05 -13.40 -16.66
CA CYS A 63 3.89 -13.73 -17.49
C CYS A 63 2.51 -13.36 -16.88
N ASP A 64 2.18 -12.08 -16.95
CA ASP A 64 0.81 -11.56 -16.78
C ASP A 64 0.21 -11.58 -15.36
N ALA A 65 0.96 -12.02 -14.34
CA ALA A 65 0.58 -11.88 -12.93
C ALA A 65 1.32 -10.69 -12.28
N GLY A 66 0.64 -9.54 -12.18
CA GLY A 66 1.11 -8.41 -11.38
C GLY A 66 0.90 -8.68 -9.89
N VAL A 67 1.95 -8.57 -9.07
CA VAL A 67 1.79 -8.55 -7.62
C VAL A 67 1.57 -7.10 -7.19
N HIS A 68 0.46 -6.86 -6.48
CA HIS A 68 0.12 -5.54 -5.93
C HIS A 68 0.63 -5.43 -4.50
N PHE A 69 1.61 -4.56 -4.27
CA PHE A 69 2.06 -4.21 -2.93
C PHE A 69 1.39 -2.91 -2.51
N THR A 70 0.50 -3.01 -1.53
CA THR A 70 -0.06 -1.84 -0.86
C THR A 70 0.72 -1.60 0.42
N SER A 71 1.51 -0.53 0.45
CA SER A 71 2.30 -0.14 1.61
C SER A 71 1.70 1.10 2.28
N GLY A 72 1.37 0.98 3.56
CA GLY A 72 1.13 2.11 4.45
C GLY A 72 2.46 2.72 4.94
N PRO A 73 2.47 3.98 5.40
CA PRO A 73 3.70 4.76 5.48
C PRO A 73 4.48 4.58 6.79
N SER A 74 5.77 4.96 6.73
CA SER A 74 6.62 5.28 7.88
C SER A 74 6.44 6.73 8.37
N GLU A 75 5.84 7.61 7.55
CA GLU A 75 5.71 9.06 7.78
C GLU A 75 4.25 9.54 7.69
N THR A 76 3.89 10.56 8.48
CA THR A 76 2.51 11.10 8.56
C THR A 76 2.50 12.61 8.30
N PHE A 77 1.43 13.12 7.70
CA PHE A 77 1.28 14.51 7.25
C PHE A 77 0.25 15.26 8.09
N ALA A 78 0.35 16.60 8.15
CA ALA A 78 -0.60 17.41 8.91
C ALA A 78 -1.95 17.53 8.18
N THR A 79 -1.94 17.46 6.85
CA THR A 79 -3.16 17.58 6.03
C THR A 79 -3.26 16.50 4.95
N ARG A 80 -4.49 16.28 4.46
CA ARG A 80 -4.76 15.38 3.33
C ARG A 80 -3.99 15.80 2.08
N ASP A 81 -3.97 17.09 1.80
CA ASP A 81 -3.36 17.62 0.58
C ASP A 81 -1.84 17.46 0.57
N GLU A 82 -1.20 17.61 1.73
CA GLU A 82 0.22 17.30 1.91
C GLU A 82 0.53 15.83 1.61
N ALA A 83 -0.28 14.90 2.15
CA ALA A 83 -0.10 13.47 1.88
C ALA A 83 -0.27 13.16 0.38
N LEU A 84 -1.27 13.76 -0.29
CA LEU A 84 -1.46 13.61 -1.74
C LEU A 84 -0.33 14.24 -2.56
N ALA A 85 0.23 15.37 -2.12
CA ALA A 85 1.38 15.99 -2.77
C ALA A 85 2.65 15.12 -2.66
N ALA A 86 2.87 14.49 -1.50
CA ALA A 86 3.92 13.50 -1.32
C ALA A 86 3.70 12.28 -2.23
N GLY A 87 2.47 11.77 -2.33
CA GLY A 87 2.10 10.67 -3.22
C GLY A 87 2.36 10.97 -4.69
N ARG A 88 2.03 12.19 -5.16
CA ARG A 88 2.39 12.66 -6.50
C ARG A 88 3.90 12.66 -6.73
N THR A 89 4.67 13.19 -5.78
CA THR A 89 6.14 13.22 -5.87
C THR A 89 6.71 11.81 -5.96
N TRP A 90 6.24 10.90 -5.11
CA TRP A 90 6.63 9.48 -5.16
C TRP A 90 6.31 8.84 -6.52
N ARG A 91 5.08 9.05 -7.03
CA ARG A 91 4.66 8.47 -8.31
C ARG A 91 5.51 8.97 -9.48
N ASN A 92 5.86 10.26 -9.48
CA ASN A 92 6.73 10.85 -10.49
C ASN A 92 8.14 10.26 -10.43
N ALA A 93 8.69 10.04 -9.23
CA ALA A 93 10.00 9.43 -9.05
C ALA A 93 10.05 7.98 -9.57
N GLN A 94 8.97 7.21 -9.39
CA GLN A 94 8.84 5.84 -9.92
C GLN A 94 8.72 5.78 -11.46
N GLN A 95 8.35 6.89 -12.11
CA GLN A 95 8.23 6.99 -13.57
C GLN A 95 9.51 7.51 -14.25
N GLN A 96 10.52 7.90 -13.48
CA GLN A 96 11.82 8.28 -14.04
C GLN A 96 12.62 7.02 -14.37
N PRO A 97 13.18 6.92 -15.59
CA PRO A 97 13.95 5.76 -16.03
C PRO A 97 15.29 5.59 -15.30
#